data_AF-A0A7X7LX64-F1
#
_entry.id   AF-A0A7X7LX64-F1
#
_cell.length_a   1.000
_cell.length_b   1.000
_cell.length_c   1.000
_cell.angle_alpha   90.00
_cell.angle_beta   90.00
_cell.angle_gamma   90.00
#
_symmetry.space_group_name_H-M   'P 1'
#
loop_
_entity.id
_entity.type
_entity.pdbx_description
1 polymer ?
#
loop_
_entity_poly.entity_id
_entity_poly.type
_entity_poly.pdbx_seq_one_letter_code
_entity_poly.pdbx_strand_id
1 'polypeptide(L)'
;MRHSNWTSVGHAAEWLSARSGRLWTTGEVVERLIELRPATIGVALPPGWALTRVGDGERAVFARSCGMQVEPAVEFLEQFAMFADLSIATARADRLVDADGRVYRSAAPIPAAMVRIGSELLGRLVGPTDGKRTASFLERALGSGADAKR
;
A
#
# COMPACT_ATOMS: atom_id res chain seq x y z
N MET A 1 -6.41 5.78 16.29
CA MET A 1 -5.35 6.39 15.44
C MET A 1 -5.89 7.66 14.79
N ARG A 2 -5.14 8.78 14.77
CA ARG A 2 -5.57 9.99 14.04
C ARG A 2 -5.18 9.86 12.57
N HIS A 3 -6.16 9.79 11.67
CA HIS A 3 -5.98 9.71 10.21
C HIS A 3 -5.38 10.97 9.55
N SER A 4 -5.09 12.02 10.33
CA SER A 4 -4.55 13.30 9.86
C SER A 4 -3.11 13.24 9.32
N ASN A 5 -2.44 12.09 9.45
CA ASN A 5 -1.02 11.95 9.12
C ASN A 5 -0.78 11.06 7.89
N TRP A 6 -1.81 10.82 7.08
CA TRP A 6 -1.79 9.87 5.96
C TRP A 6 -1.86 10.60 4.63
N THR A 7 -1.07 10.15 3.66
CA THR A 7 -1.06 10.69 2.28
C THR A 7 -1.24 9.59 1.24
N SER A 8 -1.65 9.94 0.02
CA SER A 8 -1.70 8.99 -1.10
C SER A 8 -0.28 8.63 -1.59
N VAL A 9 -0.15 7.48 -2.25
CA VAL A 9 1.12 7.06 -2.89
C VAL A 9 1.58 8.07 -3.94
N GLY A 10 0.66 8.60 -4.74
CA GLY A 10 0.95 9.64 -5.73
C GLY A 10 1.51 10.91 -5.09
N HIS A 11 0.85 11.41 -4.05
CA HIS A 11 1.33 12.61 -3.36
C HIS A 11 2.65 12.37 -2.61
N ALA A 12 2.87 11.15 -2.09
CA ALA A 12 4.17 10.77 -1.56
C ALA A 12 5.28 10.83 -2.62
N ALA A 13 5.02 10.35 -3.84
CA ALA A 13 5.97 10.41 -4.95
C ALA A 13 6.28 11.87 -5.37
N GLU A 14 5.26 12.72 -5.45
CA GLU A 14 5.43 14.17 -5.71
C GLU A 14 6.29 14.84 -4.64
N TRP A 15 5.97 14.58 -3.37
CA TRP A 15 6.68 15.16 -2.24
C TRP A 15 8.14 14.68 -2.18
N LEU A 16 8.38 13.38 -2.37
CA LEU A 16 9.73 12.81 -2.44
C LEU A 16 10.52 13.37 -3.63
N SER A 17 9.84 13.62 -4.76
CA SER A 17 10.47 14.24 -5.93
C SER A 17 10.94 15.66 -5.62
N ALA A 18 10.07 16.47 -5.03
CA ALA A 18 10.41 17.84 -4.63
C ALA A 18 11.53 17.87 -3.59
N ARG A 19 11.53 16.93 -2.64
CA ARG A 19 12.52 16.91 -1.55
C ARG A 19 13.89 16.40 -1.98
N SER A 20 13.95 15.42 -2.88
CA SER A 20 15.22 14.81 -3.29
C SER A 20 15.82 15.44 -4.55
N GLY A 21 15.07 16.26 -5.29
CA GLY A 21 15.49 16.80 -6.59
C GLY A 21 15.58 15.74 -7.70
N ARG A 22 15.11 14.51 -7.44
CA ARG A 22 15.04 13.40 -8.39
C ARG A 22 13.59 13.00 -8.57
N LEU A 23 13.18 12.65 -9.79
CA LEU A 23 11.85 12.11 -10.02
C LEU A 23 11.67 10.77 -9.29
N TRP A 24 10.63 10.70 -8.44
CA TRP A 24 10.09 9.48 -7.87
C TRP A 24 8.78 9.13 -8.56
N THR A 25 8.59 7.84 -8.84
CA THR A 25 7.31 7.32 -9.35
C THR A 25 6.51 6.66 -8.23
N THR A 26 5.20 6.49 -8.44
CA THR A 26 4.36 5.68 -7.53
C THR A 26 4.88 4.24 -7.41
N GLY A 27 5.37 3.67 -8.52
CA GLY A 27 5.95 2.33 -8.57
C GLY A 27 7.15 2.19 -7.65
N GLU A 28 8.06 3.15 -7.72
CA GLU A 28 9.25 3.19 -6.86
C GLU A 28 8.89 3.39 -5.38
N VAL A 29 7.88 4.22 -5.08
CA VAL A 29 7.38 4.34 -3.70
C VAL A 29 6.86 3.00 -3.18
N VAL A 30 6.04 2.28 -3.95
CA VAL A 30 5.53 0.95 -3.57
C VAL A 30 6.67 -0.05 -3.36
N GLU A 31 7.65 -0.07 -4.27
CA GLU A 31 8.83 -0.93 -4.15
C GLU A 31 9.59 -0.70 -2.84
N ARG A 32 9.87 0.57 -2.51
CA ARG A 32 10.55 0.91 -1.26
C ARG A 32 9.72 0.59 -0.02
N LEU A 33 8.39 0.68 -0.11
CA LEU A 33 7.52 0.26 0.98
C LEU A 33 7.55 -1.26 1.19
N ILE A 34 7.68 -2.06 0.14
CA ILE A 34 7.84 -3.53 0.22
C ILE A 34 9.16 -3.90 0.93
N GLU A 35 10.23 -3.14 0.67
CA GLU A 35 11.53 -3.33 1.31
C GLU A 35 11.54 -2.96 2.80
N LEU A 36 10.74 -1.97 3.19
CA LEU A 36 10.65 -1.54 4.57
C LEU A 36 9.89 -2.58 5.41
N ARG A 37 10.61 -3.32 6.24
CA ARG A 37 10.03 -4.24 7.24
C ARG A 37 10.19 -3.63 8.65
N PRO A 38 9.13 -3.53 9.47
CA PRO A 38 7.72 -3.58 9.09
C PRO A 38 7.30 -2.31 8.35
N ALA A 39 6.43 -2.47 7.34
CA ALA A 39 5.70 -1.39 6.70
C ALA A 39 4.28 -1.38 7.24
N THR A 40 3.81 -0.21 7.67
CA THR A 40 2.42 -0.02 8.08
C THR A 40 1.80 0.98 7.13
N ILE A 41 1.02 0.46 6.20
CA ILE A 41 0.21 1.25 5.27
C ILE A 41 -1.24 1.17 5.71
N GLY A 42 -2.04 2.07 5.16
CA GLY A 42 -3.47 1.98 5.30
C GLY A 42 -4.20 2.18 4.00
N VAL A 43 -5.51 2.15 4.11
CA VAL A 43 -6.44 2.45 3.03
C VAL A 43 -7.46 3.45 3.53
N ALA A 44 -7.80 4.43 2.71
CA ALA A 44 -8.90 5.34 2.95
C ALA A 44 -10.11 4.85 2.14
N LEU A 45 -11.02 4.17 2.80
CA LEU A 45 -12.24 3.64 2.20
C LEU A 45 -13.30 4.74 2.16
N PRO A 46 -14.04 4.89 1.04
CA PRO A 46 -15.10 5.87 0.93
C PRO A 46 -16.34 5.47 1.76
N PRO A 47 -17.28 6.40 1.97
CA PRO A 47 -18.57 6.08 2.59
C PRO A 47 -19.29 4.98 1.80
N GLY A 48 -20.00 4.09 2.49
CA GLY A 48 -20.76 3.02 1.85
C GLY A 48 -19.94 1.80 1.44
N TRP A 49 -18.62 1.80 1.64
CA TRP A 49 -17.79 0.62 1.38
C TRP A 49 -18.21 -0.54 2.30
N ALA A 50 -18.49 -1.69 1.71
CA ALA A 50 -18.95 -2.87 2.44
C ALA A 50 -17.78 -3.74 2.89
N LEU A 51 -17.77 -4.04 4.19
CA LEU A 51 -16.77 -4.86 4.85
C LEU A 51 -17.45 -6.01 5.60
N THR A 52 -16.71 -7.09 5.82
CA THR A 52 -17.13 -8.20 6.66
C THR A 52 -16.20 -8.27 7.86
N ARG A 53 -16.73 -8.17 9.07
CA ARG A 53 -15.92 -8.30 10.29
C ARG A 53 -15.43 -9.74 10.43
N VAL A 54 -14.14 -9.89 10.68
CA VAL A 54 -13.51 -11.18 10.94
C VAL A 54 -13.78 -11.55 12.39
N GLY A 55 -14.49 -12.65 12.61
CA GLY A 55 -14.88 -13.16 13.92
C GLY A 55 -16.34 -13.61 13.93
N ASP A 56 -17.26 -12.68 13.71
CA ASP A 56 -18.71 -12.92 13.69
C ASP A 56 -19.31 -12.92 12.27
N GLY A 57 -18.55 -12.47 11.26
CA GLY A 57 -19.04 -12.37 9.88
C GLY A 57 -20.01 -11.21 9.66
N GLU A 58 -20.16 -10.30 10.64
CA GLU A 58 -21.08 -9.18 10.55
C GLU A 58 -20.70 -8.27 9.37
N ARG A 59 -21.69 -7.91 8.54
CA ARG A 59 -21.49 -6.93 7.48
C ARG A 59 -21.47 -5.53 8.09
N ALA A 60 -20.36 -4.82 7.89
CA ALA A 60 -20.20 -3.43 8.29
C ALA A 60 -20.22 -2.51 7.07
N VAL A 61 -20.96 -1.42 7.16
CA VAL A 61 -20.97 -0.33 6.18
C VAL A 61 -20.80 0.98 6.93
N PHE A 62 -19.77 1.74 6.58
CA PHE A 62 -19.43 2.97 7.27
C PHE A 62 -20.11 4.16 6.58
N ALA A 63 -20.83 4.98 7.35
CA ALA A 63 -21.54 6.16 6.84
C ALA A 63 -20.60 7.30 6.43
N ARG A 64 -19.32 7.21 6.79
CA ARG A 64 -18.26 8.19 6.45
C ARG A 64 -17.06 7.43 5.92
N SER A 65 -16.16 8.15 5.25
CA SER A 65 -14.86 7.61 4.89
C SER A 65 -14.13 7.14 6.15
N CYS A 66 -13.46 5.99 6.07
CA CYS A 66 -12.71 5.43 7.17
C CYS A 66 -11.30 5.04 6.73
N GLY A 67 -10.32 5.26 7.59
CA GLY A 67 -8.97 4.76 7.40
C GLY A 67 -8.82 3.41 8.09
N MET A 68 -8.22 2.43 7.42
CA MET A 68 -7.90 1.13 8.02
C MET A 68 -6.44 0.79 7.73
N GLN A 69 -5.76 0.19 8.70
CA GLN A 69 -4.45 -0.42 8.49
C GLN A 69 -4.60 -1.71 7.70
N VAL A 70 -3.64 -2.03 6.83
CA VAL A 70 -3.64 -3.28 6.07
C VAL A 70 -2.66 -4.28 6.67
N GLU A 71 -3.10 -5.53 6.82
CA GLU A 71 -2.26 -6.64 7.29
C GLU A 71 -2.43 -7.91 6.42
N PRO A 72 -1.34 -8.64 6.13
CA PRO A 72 0.02 -8.15 6.19
C PRO A 72 0.27 -7.14 5.04
N ALA A 73 0.92 -6.01 5.37
CA ALA A 73 1.02 -4.86 4.47
C ALA A 73 1.86 -5.13 3.21
N VAL A 74 2.90 -5.97 3.33
CA VAL A 74 3.86 -6.16 2.25
C VAL A 74 3.28 -7.03 1.14
N GLU A 75 2.59 -8.10 1.49
CA GLU A 75 1.93 -9.02 0.56
C GLU A 75 0.85 -8.27 -0.23
N PHE A 76 0.14 -7.35 0.43
CA PHE A 76 -0.82 -6.47 -0.25
C PHE A 76 -0.15 -5.48 -1.22
N LEU A 77 1.03 -4.94 -0.88
CA LEU A 77 1.81 -4.09 -1.79
C LEU A 77 2.42 -4.88 -2.95
N GLU A 78 2.85 -6.12 -2.72
CA GLU A 78 3.34 -7.03 -3.77
C GLU A 78 2.23 -7.33 -4.79
N GLN A 79 0.98 -7.54 -4.33
CA GLN A 79 -0.17 -7.67 -5.22
C GLN A 79 -0.39 -6.42 -6.08
N PHE A 80 -0.19 -5.22 -5.53
CA PHE A 80 -0.24 -3.99 -6.31
C PHE A 80 0.90 -3.88 -7.32
N ALA A 81 2.13 -4.19 -6.88
CA ALA A 81 3.33 -4.09 -7.69
C ALA A 81 3.34 -5.08 -8.86
N MET A 82 2.53 -6.13 -8.82
CA MET A 82 2.35 -7.05 -9.95
C MET A 82 1.81 -6.34 -11.21
N PHE A 83 1.13 -5.21 -11.05
CA PHE A 83 0.63 -4.40 -12.16
C PHE A 83 1.56 -3.22 -12.41
N ALA A 84 2.11 -3.14 -13.63
CA ALA A 84 3.03 -2.07 -14.03
C ALA A 84 2.39 -0.67 -13.97
N ASP A 85 1.06 -0.58 -14.06
CA ASP A 85 0.31 0.67 -13.91
C ASP A 85 -0.48 0.68 -12.59
N LEU A 86 0.11 1.32 -11.59
CA LEU A 86 -0.52 1.48 -10.29
C LEU A 86 -1.79 2.34 -10.34
N SER A 87 -2.00 3.17 -11.36
CA SER A 87 -3.20 4.03 -11.41
C SER A 87 -4.50 3.24 -11.57
N ILE A 88 -4.41 2.04 -12.16
CA ILE A 88 -5.55 1.12 -12.38
C ILE A 88 -5.47 -0.15 -11.52
N ALA A 89 -4.37 -0.35 -10.80
CA ALA A 89 -4.14 -1.55 -10.01
C ALA A 89 -5.14 -1.67 -8.84
N THR A 90 -5.55 -2.89 -8.56
CA THR A 90 -6.39 -3.23 -7.39
C THR A 90 -5.86 -4.49 -6.71
N ALA A 91 -5.87 -4.51 -5.37
CA ALA A 91 -5.39 -5.64 -4.57
C ALA A 91 -6.41 -6.03 -3.50
N ARG A 92 -6.41 -7.29 -3.05
CA ARG A 92 -7.36 -7.75 -2.01
C ARG A 92 -6.68 -7.69 -0.66
N ALA A 93 -7.19 -6.84 0.24
CA ALA A 93 -6.79 -6.88 1.64
C ALA A 93 -7.63 -7.91 2.39
N ASP A 94 -6.97 -9.00 2.81
CA ASP A 94 -7.61 -10.06 3.60
C ASP A 94 -7.72 -9.71 5.10
N ARG A 95 -6.99 -8.68 5.54
CA ARG A 95 -7.05 -8.16 6.89
C ARG A 95 -6.93 -6.63 6.88
N LEU A 96 -8.04 -5.97 7.19
CA LEU A 96 -8.12 -4.53 7.42
C LEU A 96 -8.38 -4.30 8.90
N VAL A 97 -7.54 -3.51 9.56
CA VAL A 97 -7.63 -3.25 10.99
C VAL A 97 -8.08 -1.81 11.21
N ASP A 98 -9.19 -1.62 11.92
CA ASP A 98 -9.65 -0.28 12.28
C ASP A 98 -8.86 0.31 13.47
N ALA A 99 -9.22 1.53 13.87
CA ALA A 99 -8.55 2.21 14.97
C ALA A 99 -8.73 1.55 16.35
N ASP A 100 -9.75 0.70 16.50
CA ASP A 100 -10.08 -0.03 17.74
C ASP A 100 -9.49 -1.46 17.71
N GLY A 101 -8.74 -1.81 16.66
CA GLY A 101 -8.12 -3.13 16.50
C GLY A 101 -9.08 -4.19 15.93
N ARG A 102 -10.28 -3.80 15.49
CA ARG A 102 -11.23 -4.74 14.87
C ARG A 102 -10.78 -5.07 13.47
N VAL A 103 -10.93 -6.34 13.12
CA VAL A 103 -10.43 -6.88 11.86
C VAL A 103 -11.58 -7.08 10.88
N TYR A 104 -11.34 -6.70 9.63
CA TYR A 104 -12.30 -6.75 8.53
C TYR A 104 -11.69 -7.36 7.27
N ARG A 105 -12.55 -7.87 6.39
CA ARG A 105 -12.24 -8.22 5.01
C ARG A 105 -13.01 -7.31 4.06
N SER A 106 -12.34 -6.88 2.99
CA SER A 106 -13.01 -6.16 1.92
C SER A 106 -13.79 -7.11 1.02
N ALA A 107 -15.02 -6.73 0.64
CA ALA A 107 -15.82 -7.47 -0.33
C ALA A 107 -15.27 -7.30 -1.77
N ALA A 108 -14.61 -6.17 -2.04
CA ALA A 108 -14.05 -5.82 -3.34
C ALA A 108 -12.54 -5.57 -3.26
N PRO A 109 -11.80 -5.75 -4.37
CA PRO A 109 -10.42 -5.27 -4.48
C PRO A 109 -10.32 -3.78 -4.17
N ILE A 110 -9.23 -3.39 -3.51
CA ILE A 110 -8.94 -2.01 -3.12
C ILE A 110 -8.08 -1.38 -4.22
N PRO A 111 -8.51 -0.27 -4.84
CA PRO A 111 -7.71 0.45 -5.81
C PRO A 111 -6.50 1.16 -5.18
N ALA A 112 -5.43 1.33 -5.96
CA ALA A 112 -4.23 2.04 -5.50
C ALA A 112 -4.52 3.48 -5.04
N ALA A 113 -5.53 4.13 -5.64
CA ALA A 113 -5.99 5.46 -5.25
C ALA A 113 -6.50 5.53 -3.79
N MET A 114 -6.80 4.39 -3.16
CA MET A 114 -7.20 4.30 -1.75
C MET A 114 -6.03 4.02 -0.82
N VAL A 115 -4.87 3.58 -1.33
CA VAL A 115 -3.69 3.27 -0.50
C VAL A 115 -3.11 4.54 0.11
N ARG A 116 -2.77 4.46 1.39
CA ARG A 116 -2.29 5.57 2.20
C ARG A 116 -1.00 5.21 2.93
N ILE A 117 -0.11 6.19 3.00
CA ILE A 117 1.20 6.09 3.66
C ILE A 117 1.19 7.05 4.85
N GLY A 118 1.55 6.56 6.03
CA GLY A 118 1.72 7.39 7.22
C GLY A 118 2.99 8.25 7.12
N SER A 119 2.96 9.44 7.74
CA SER A 119 4.09 10.39 7.74
C SER A 119 5.40 9.79 8.28
N GLU A 120 5.33 8.89 9.27
CA GLU A 120 6.51 8.18 9.79
C GLU A 120 7.16 7.31 8.72
N LEU A 121 6.34 6.54 7.99
CA LEU A 121 6.82 5.68 6.92
C LEU A 121 7.34 6.50 5.73
N LEU A 122 6.68 7.62 5.41
CA LEU A 122 7.17 8.58 4.42
C LEU A 122 8.54 9.17 4.81
N GLY A 123 8.76 9.47 6.09
CA GLY A 123 10.05 9.93 6.60
C GLY A 123 11.17 8.89 6.42
N ARG A 124 10.85 7.60 6.60
CA ARG A 124 11.81 6.50 6.38
C ARG A 124 12.21 6.35 4.91
N LEU A 125 11.32 6.66 3.96
CA LEU A 125 11.60 6.59 2.52
C LEU A 125 12.62 7.62 2.04
N VAL A 126 12.82 8.72 2.78
CA VAL A 126 13.81 9.74 2.43
C VAL A 126 15.24 9.18 2.59
N GLY A 127 15.46 8.22 3.51
CA GLY A 127 16.76 7.60 3.78
C GLY A 127 17.89 8.60 4.09
N PRO A 128 19.08 8.14 4.52
CA PRO A 128 20.32 8.85 4.23
C PRO A 128 20.59 8.73 2.72
N THR A 129 21.02 9.82 2.07
CA THR A 129 21.51 9.79 0.69
C THR A 129 22.65 8.79 0.55
N ASP A 130 22.36 7.60 0.01
CA ASP A 130 23.24 6.66 -0.72
C ASP A 130 22.56 5.27 -0.70
N GLY A 131 22.26 4.59 -1.79
CA GLY A 131 23.08 4.42 -2.98
C GLY A 131 23.22 2.92 -3.28
N LYS A 132 22.16 2.12 -3.15
CA LYS A 132 22.10 0.75 -3.69
C LYS A 132 20.71 0.49 -4.28
N ARG A 133 20.69 0.25 -5.60
CA ARG A 133 19.52 -0.25 -6.32
C ARG A 133 19.17 -1.63 -5.77
N THR A 134 18.02 -1.73 -5.14
CA THR A 134 17.38 -3.02 -4.94
C THR A 134 16.74 -3.40 -6.28
N ALA A 135 16.82 -4.67 -6.66
CA ALA A 135 16.11 -5.15 -7.84
C ALA A 135 14.60 -5.10 -7.58
N SER A 136 13.87 -4.47 -8.49
CA SER A 136 12.43 -4.24 -8.28
C SER A 136 11.68 -5.56 -8.22
N PHE A 137 10.56 -5.59 -7.50
CA PHE A 137 9.68 -6.75 -7.50
C PHE A 137 9.23 -7.10 -8.93
N LEU A 138 9.00 -6.10 -9.78
CA LEU A 138 8.69 -6.28 -11.20
C LEU A 138 9.81 -7.00 -11.94
N GLU A 139 11.07 -6.62 -11.74
CA GLU A 139 12.23 -7.33 -12.31
C GLU A 139 12.32 -8.78 -11.80
N ARG A 140 12.00 -9.03 -10.52
CA ARG A 140 12.00 -10.37 -9.93
C ARG A 140 10.84 -11.25 -10.42
N ALA A 141 9.64 -10.69 -10.52
CA ALA A 141 8.44 -11.38 -10.98
C ALA A 141 8.50 -11.70 -12.48
N LEU A 142 9.07 -10.79 -13.29
CA LEU A 142 9.29 -11.00 -14.72
C LEU A 142 10.50 -11.89 -15.00
N GLY A 143 11.53 -11.86 -14.14
CA GLY A 143 12.72 -12.70 -14.25
C GLY A 143 12.50 -14.17 -13.86
N SER A 144 11.50 -14.46 -13.02
CA SER A 144 11.19 -15.85 -12.61
C SER A 144 10.49 -16.68 -13.69
N GLY A 145 10.13 -16.07 -14.84
CA GLY A 145 9.51 -16.76 -15.97
C GLY A 145 10.49 -17.24 -17.05
N ALA A 146 11.78 -16.91 -16.96
CA ALA A 146 12.77 -17.18 -18.01
C ALA A 146 13.57 -18.49 -17.81
N ASP A 147 13.44 -19.16 -16.67
CA ASP A 147 14.25 -20.34 -16.31
C ASP A 147 13.44 -21.63 -16.11
N ALA A 148 12.33 -21.76 -16.84
CA ALA A 148 11.56 -23.00 -16.95
C ALA A 148 11.61 -23.53 -18.39
N LYS A 149 12.82 -23.80 -18.90
CA LYS A 149 13.10 -24.69 -20.04
C LYS A 149 14.63 -24.84 -20.22
N ARG A 150 15.22 -25.78 -19.49
CA ARG A 150 16.39 -26.54 -19.94
C ARG A 150 16.17 -28.00 -19.63
#